data_AF-A0A352W1K5-F1
#
_entry.id   AF-A0A352W1K5-F1
#
_cell.length_a   1.000
_cell.length_b   1.000
_cell.length_c   1.000
_cell.angle_alpha   90.00
_cell.angle_beta   90.00
_cell.angle_gamma   90.00
#
_symmetry.space_group_name_H-M   'P 1'
#
loop_
_entity.id
_entity.type
_entity.pdbx_description
1 polymer ?
#
loop_
_entity_poly.entity_id
_entity_poly.type
_entity_poly.pdbx_seq_one_letter_code
_entity_poly.pdbx_strand_id
1 'polypeptide(L)'
;SKMLEFQNKVDWHEKKKMLRVSFDTTIHSDDAYFDIQFGLCRRPNHRNTSWDIARFETVGHNFAGLTEADYGAALLNDCKYGYKVLGSKIDLNLLRSSLYPDHSADQGKHIFTYAYLPHANSLTESNIWEEALPLNQEPLVFFGSAEDRISIPAVIKGKGIILETLKKAEREDCFVLRAYETRGARSGASLDTSFMVFDTDMMEDSEKELRKDKKGLVQLEFKPFEIKTFKLKKA
;
A
#
# COMPACT_ATOMS: atom_id res chain seq x y z
N SER A 1 -5.57 -5.75 16.13
CA SER A 1 -4.31 -5.79 15.39
C SER A 1 -3.18 -6.28 16.30
N LYS A 2 -2.18 -7.00 15.76
CA LYS A 2 -0.91 -7.35 16.46
C LYS A 2 0.19 -6.32 16.20
N MET A 3 -0.12 -5.26 15.48
CA MET A 3 0.78 -4.18 15.11
C MET A 3 1.23 -3.38 16.34
N LEU A 4 2.52 -3.07 16.41
CA LEU A 4 3.09 -2.14 17.39
C LEU A 4 3.39 -0.81 16.71
N GLU A 5 2.67 0.23 17.09
CA GLU A 5 2.84 1.59 16.56
C GLU A 5 3.82 2.41 17.39
N PHE A 6 4.67 3.18 16.70
CA PHE A 6 5.66 4.08 17.29
C PHE A 6 5.39 5.49 16.81
N GLN A 7 4.79 6.30 17.67
CA GLN A 7 4.51 7.71 17.41
C GLN A 7 5.68 8.56 17.89
N ASN A 8 6.31 9.30 16.97
CA ASN A 8 7.53 10.04 17.26
C ASN A 8 7.29 11.54 17.15
N LYS A 9 7.87 12.29 18.10
CA LYS A 9 7.97 13.76 18.07
C LYS A 9 9.45 14.10 18.26
N VAL A 10 10.08 14.60 17.22
CA VAL A 10 11.53 14.83 17.20
C VAL A 10 11.81 16.30 16.91
N ASP A 11 12.60 16.95 17.75
CA ASP A 11 13.16 18.28 17.47
C ASP A 11 14.57 18.10 16.88
N TRP A 12 14.68 18.23 15.56
CA TRP A 12 15.85 17.83 14.78
C TRP A 12 16.71 19.03 14.41
N HIS A 13 17.90 19.11 15.04
CA HIS A 13 18.89 20.15 14.79
C HIS A 13 20.27 19.61 14.40
N GLU A 14 20.34 18.30 14.09
CA GLU A 14 21.56 17.66 13.65
C GLU A 14 21.99 18.14 12.26
N LYS A 15 23.29 17.97 11.96
CA LYS A 15 23.88 18.31 10.66
C LYS A 15 24.72 17.15 10.16
N LYS A 16 24.57 16.81 8.87
CA LYS A 16 25.24 15.66 8.23
C LYS A 16 25.01 14.32 8.95
N LYS A 17 23.87 14.18 9.62
CA LYS A 17 23.40 12.93 10.25
C LYS A 17 22.23 12.32 9.49
N MET A 18 22.03 11.04 9.73
CA MET A 18 20.89 10.26 9.27
C MET A 18 20.41 9.43 10.45
N LEU A 19 19.14 9.61 10.82
CA LEU A 19 18.48 8.85 11.87
C LEU A 19 17.76 7.66 11.25
N ARG A 20 17.98 6.48 11.82
CA ARG A 20 17.30 5.24 11.44
C ARG A 20 16.78 4.52 12.67
N VAL A 21 15.69 3.79 12.48
CA VAL A 21 15.30 2.69 13.37
C VAL A 21 15.65 1.38 12.69
N SER A 22 16.01 0.37 13.48
CA SER A 22 16.39 -0.94 12.99
C SER A 22 15.65 -2.01 13.79
N PHE A 23 15.01 -2.92 13.08
CA PHE A 23 14.40 -4.12 13.65
C PHE A 23 15.17 -5.33 13.15
N ASP A 24 15.90 -5.95 14.07
CA ASP A 24 16.58 -7.22 13.80
C ASP A 24 15.58 -8.36 14.02
N THR A 25 15.16 -8.98 12.92
CA THR A 25 14.25 -10.13 12.99
C THR A 25 15.07 -11.42 13.08
N THR A 26 14.37 -12.55 13.20
CA THR A 26 14.98 -13.89 13.07
C THR A 26 14.57 -14.57 11.76
N ILE A 27 13.97 -13.83 10.83
CA ILE A 27 13.40 -14.38 9.59
C ILE A 27 14.52 -14.59 8.57
N HIS A 28 14.59 -15.79 8.01
CA HIS A 28 15.53 -16.13 6.97
C HIS A 28 14.84 -16.10 5.59
N SER A 29 15.33 -15.22 4.71
CA SER A 29 14.84 -15.11 3.33
C SER A 29 15.96 -14.59 2.44
N ASP A 30 15.92 -14.91 1.15
CA ASP A 30 16.85 -14.39 0.15
C ASP A 30 16.40 -13.02 -0.41
N ASP A 31 15.11 -12.70 -0.25
CA ASP A 31 14.49 -11.48 -0.75
C ASP A 31 13.77 -10.72 0.36
N ALA A 32 13.73 -9.41 0.18
CA ALA A 32 12.82 -8.52 0.87
C ALA A 32 11.74 -8.01 -0.09
N TYR A 33 10.58 -7.71 0.47
CA TYR A 33 9.40 -7.28 -0.27
C TYR A 33 9.10 -5.83 0.09
N PHE A 34 8.87 -5.00 -0.93
CA PHE A 34 8.64 -3.57 -0.79
C PHE A 34 7.34 -3.20 -1.50
N ASP A 35 6.47 -2.48 -0.80
CA ASP A 35 5.26 -1.92 -1.39
C ASP A 35 5.62 -0.88 -2.46
N ILE A 36 4.97 -0.98 -3.62
CA ILE A 36 5.09 -0.03 -4.72
C ILE A 36 3.70 0.33 -5.23
N GLN A 37 3.61 1.26 -6.18
CA GLN A 37 2.35 1.60 -6.83
C GLN A 37 1.71 0.33 -7.41
N PHE A 38 0.48 0.05 -6.96
CA PHE A 38 -0.35 -1.05 -7.46
C PHE A 38 0.29 -2.45 -7.38
N GLY A 39 1.19 -2.70 -6.43
CA GLY A 39 1.79 -4.01 -6.31
C GLY A 39 2.97 -4.10 -5.37
N LEU A 40 3.84 -5.07 -5.64
CA LEU A 40 4.92 -5.45 -4.74
C LEU A 40 6.21 -5.67 -5.53
N CYS A 41 7.32 -5.12 -5.03
CA CYS A 41 8.64 -5.32 -5.60
C CYS A 41 9.46 -6.26 -4.70
N ARG A 42 9.97 -7.35 -5.29
CA ARG A 42 10.95 -8.24 -4.64
C ARG A 42 12.34 -7.75 -4.94
N ARG A 43 13.19 -7.66 -3.92
CA ARG A 43 14.61 -7.34 -4.09
C ARG A 43 15.47 -8.22 -3.19
N PRO A 44 16.65 -8.65 -3.64
CA PRO A 44 17.57 -9.39 -2.80
C PRO A 44 17.94 -8.60 -1.54
N ASN A 45 17.99 -9.29 -0.39
CA ASN A 45 18.41 -8.71 0.89
C ASN A 45 19.88 -9.04 1.24
N HIS A 46 20.66 -9.50 0.27
CA HIS A 46 22.08 -9.83 0.38
C HIS A 46 22.93 -8.95 -0.53
N ARG A 47 24.26 -9.07 -0.50
CA ARG A 47 25.20 -8.21 -1.26
C ARG A 47 26.16 -9.02 -2.15
N ASN A 48 25.63 -9.96 -2.92
CA ASN A 48 26.44 -10.89 -3.71
C ASN A 48 26.98 -10.28 -5.00
N THR A 49 26.24 -9.35 -5.61
CA THR A 49 26.65 -8.67 -6.85
C THR A 49 26.95 -7.18 -6.62
N SER A 50 27.66 -6.54 -7.56
CA SER A 50 27.86 -5.09 -7.55
C SER A 50 26.55 -4.30 -7.55
N TRP A 51 25.53 -4.83 -8.23
CA TRP A 51 24.18 -4.26 -8.25
C TRP A 51 23.51 -4.33 -6.87
N ASP A 52 23.75 -5.40 -6.12
CA ASP A 52 23.20 -5.54 -4.77
C ASP A 52 23.92 -4.63 -3.77
N ILE A 53 25.24 -4.49 -3.92
CA ILE A 53 26.04 -3.57 -3.10
C ILE A 53 25.59 -2.12 -3.33
N ALA A 54 25.29 -1.75 -4.57
CA ALA A 54 24.80 -0.42 -4.92
C ALA A 54 23.41 -0.12 -4.34
N ARG A 55 22.59 -1.14 -4.07
CA ARG A 55 21.24 -1.01 -3.47
C ARG A 55 21.30 -0.95 -1.94
N PHE A 56 22.01 0.03 -1.39
CA PHE A 56 22.12 0.20 0.07
C PHE A 56 20.84 0.74 0.72
N GLU A 57 19.93 1.31 -0.07
CA GLU A 57 18.60 1.79 0.33
C GLU A 57 17.63 1.61 -0.84
N THR A 58 16.38 1.31 -0.55
CA THR A 58 15.33 1.01 -1.50
C THR A 58 14.07 1.77 -1.11
N VAL A 59 13.33 2.23 -2.12
CA VAL A 59 12.00 2.81 -1.92
C VAL A 59 10.99 1.73 -1.52
N GLY A 60 10.23 1.99 -0.47
CA GLY A 60 9.00 1.28 -0.13
C GLY A 60 7.92 2.32 0.19
N HIS A 61 6.72 2.12 -0.33
CA HIS A 61 5.63 3.08 -0.18
C HIS A 61 5.07 3.02 1.24
N ASN A 62 4.20 2.05 1.53
CA ASN A 62 3.58 1.94 2.84
C ASN A 62 4.33 0.99 3.78
N PHE A 63 5.07 0.02 3.23
CA PHE A 63 5.79 -0.97 4.02
C PHE A 63 6.97 -1.61 3.28
N ALA A 64 7.84 -2.24 4.06
CA ALA A 64 8.76 -3.27 3.59
C ALA A 64 8.75 -4.45 4.57
N GLY A 65 8.98 -5.67 4.09
CA GLY A 65 8.90 -6.86 4.93
C GLY A 65 9.80 -8.01 4.48
N LEU A 66 10.03 -8.91 5.43
CA LEU A 66 10.68 -10.20 5.25
C LEU A 66 9.68 -11.29 5.58
N THR A 67 9.76 -12.41 4.87
CA THR A 67 8.83 -13.52 5.08
C THR A 67 9.49 -14.86 4.79
N GLU A 68 9.14 -15.82 5.63
CA GLU A 68 9.24 -17.26 5.40
C GLU A 68 7.87 -17.77 4.92
N ALA A 69 7.70 -19.10 4.86
CA ALA A 69 6.47 -19.71 4.36
C ALA A 69 5.25 -19.47 5.28
N ASP A 70 5.45 -19.54 6.59
CA ASP A 70 4.39 -19.53 7.62
C ASP A 70 4.47 -18.31 8.55
N TYR A 71 5.53 -17.50 8.47
CA TYR A 71 5.72 -16.32 9.30
C TYR A 71 6.42 -15.19 8.55
N GLY A 72 6.13 -13.96 8.93
CA GLY A 72 6.85 -12.80 8.45
C GLY A 72 6.70 -11.59 9.33
N ALA A 73 7.43 -10.54 8.98
CA ALA A 73 7.33 -9.24 9.63
C ALA A 73 7.47 -8.13 8.62
N ALA A 74 6.66 -7.09 8.78
CA ALA A 74 6.73 -5.86 8.00
C ALA A 74 6.92 -4.64 8.89
N LEU A 75 7.66 -3.67 8.36
CA LEU A 75 7.83 -2.34 8.91
C LEU A 75 7.03 -1.37 8.06
N LEU A 76 5.94 -0.87 8.62
CA LEU A 76 4.98 0.04 8.00
C LEU A 76 5.36 1.49 8.35
N ASN A 77 4.96 2.45 7.51
CA ASN A 77 5.21 3.87 7.73
C ASN A 77 4.05 4.74 7.21
N ASP A 78 4.01 6.00 7.66
CA ASP A 78 3.08 7.03 7.18
C ASP A 78 3.71 8.07 6.23
N CYS A 79 5.02 8.30 6.31
CA CYS A 79 5.70 9.36 5.55
C CYS A 79 7.19 9.09 5.27
N LYS A 80 7.67 7.86 5.46
CA LYS A 80 9.07 7.45 5.34
C LYS A 80 9.27 6.43 4.23
N TYR A 81 9.89 6.85 3.13
CA TYR A 81 10.00 6.00 1.94
C TYR A 81 11.33 5.24 1.81
N GLY A 82 12.29 5.50 2.70
CA GLY A 82 13.66 4.97 2.60
C GLY A 82 13.90 3.74 3.46
N TYR A 83 13.87 2.55 2.86
CA TYR A 83 14.10 1.29 3.56
C TYR A 83 15.47 0.70 3.25
N LYS A 84 16.06 -0.02 4.20
CA LYS A 84 17.24 -0.83 3.95
C LYS A 84 17.04 -2.18 4.62
N VAL A 85 17.08 -3.25 3.82
CA VAL A 85 16.93 -4.61 4.33
C VAL A 85 18.20 -5.39 4.02
N LEU A 86 18.84 -5.95 5.05
CA LEU A 86 20.08 -6.72 4.93
C LEU A 86 20.00 -7.96 5.83
N GLY A 87 19.97 -9.15 5.23
CA GLY A 87 19.66 -10.39 5.95
C GLY A 87 18.31 -10.28 6.65
N SER A 88 18.29 -10.53 7.96
CA SER A 88 17.09 -10.47 8.81
C SER A 88 16.73 -9.06 9.30
N LYS A 89 17.54 -8.05 8.95
CA LYS A 89 17.42 -6.69 9.52
C LYS A 89 16.64 -5.77 8.60
N ILE A 90 15.59 -5.15 9.13
CA ILE A 90 14.76 -4.16 8.44
C ILE A 90 15.02 -2.79 9.06
N ASP A 91 15.66 -1.90 8.32
CA ASP A 91 15.94 -0.51 8.70
C ASP A 91 14.96 0.44 7.99
N LEU A 92 14.45 1.45 8.72
CA LEU A 92 13.69 2.57 8.15
C LEU A 92 14.44 3.88 8.40
N ASN A 93 14.62 4.66 7.34
CA ASN A 93 15.19 6.00 7.37
C ASN A 93 14.14 7.00 7.87
N LEU A 94 14.42 7.62 9.02
CA LEU A 94 13.49 8.52 9.70
C LEU A 94 13.72 9.99 9.32
N LEU A 95 14.97 10.46 9.41
CA LEU A 95 15.34 11.87 9.15
C LEU A 95 16.75 11.96 8.58
N ARG A 96 17.00 12.94 7.69
CA ARG A 96 18.33 13.17 7.11
C ARG A 96 18.64 14.66 7.00
N SER A 97 19.66 15.12 7.73
CA SER A 97 20.13 16.51 7.66
C SER A 97 21.25 16.68 6.62
N SER A 98 20.95 16.61 5.32
CA SER A 98 21.90 17.04 4.28
C SER A 98 22.09 18.57 4.32
N LEU A 99 23.24 19.07 3.87
CA LEU A 99 23.51 20.52 3.82
C LEU A 99 23.46 21.11 2.40
N TYR A 100 23.33 20.26 1.39
CA TYR A 100 23.25 20.66 0.00
C TYR A 100 22.11 19.88 -0.64
N PRO A 101 21.23 20.51 -1.43
CA PRO A 101 21.26 21.93 -1.83
C PRO A 101 20.76 22.91 -0.75
N ASP A 102 20.06 22.42 0.27
CA ASP A 102 19.49 23.24 1.35
C ASP A 102 20.25 23.03 2.67
N HIS A 103 20.75 24.12 3.25
CA HIS A 103 21.48 24.12 4.53
C HIS A 103 20.58 23.93 5.76
N SER A 104 19.27 24.12 5.59
CA SER A 104 18.23 23.97 6.60
C SER A 104 17.34 22.74 6.39
N ALA A 105 17.74 21.82 5.50
CA ALA A 105 16.98 20.61 5.23
C ALA A 105 16.67 19.82 6.52
N ASP A 106 15.39 19.48 6.66
CA ASP A 106 14.81 18.76 7.80
C ASP A 106 15.06 19.39 9.17
N GLN A 107 15.44 20.67 9.28
CA GLN A 107 15.60 21.32 10.59
C GLN A 107 14.24 21.59 11.25
N GLY A 108 14.16 21.38 12.57
CA GLY A 108 13.00 21.71 13.40
C GLY A 108 12.18 20.48 13.79
N LYS A 109 10.89 20.70 14.04
CA LYS A 109 10.01 19.68 14.65
C LYS A 109 9.39 18.77 13.60
N HIS A 110 9.50 17.47 13.84
CA HIS A 110 8.93 16.41 13.01
C HIS A 110 7.98 15.55 13.83
N ILE A 111 6.87 15.16 13.22
CA ILE A 111 5.91 14.20 13.75
C ILE A 111 5.72 13.12 12.70
N PHE A 112 5.90 11.87 13.07
CA PHE A 112 5.74 10.74 12.16
C PHE A 112 5.49 9.45 12.94
N THR A 113 4.86 8.50 12.27
CA THR A 113 4.50 7.19 12.80
C THR A 113 5.06 6.09 11.92
N TYR A 114 5.63 5.07 12.56
CA TYR A 114 5.93 3.82 11.90
C TYR A 114 5.43 2.68 12.78
N ALA A 115 5.25 1.50 12.19
CA ALA A 115 4.72 0.37 12.92
C ALA A 115 5.42 -0.93 12.54
N TYR A 116 5.62 -1.79 13.54
CA TYR A 116 6.15 -3.14 13.35
C TYR A 116 5.00 -4.14 13.41
N LEU A 117 4.81 -4.90 12.33
CA LEU A 117 3.72 -5.85 12.17
C LEU A 117 4.27 -7.26 11.93
N PRO A 118 4.28 -8.13 12.96
CA PRO A 118 4.43 -9.56 12.73
C PRO A 118 3.13 -10.12 12.14
N HIS A 119 3.25 -10.98 11.13
CA HIS A 119 2.11 -11.61 10.47
C HIS A 119 2.31 -13.11 10.29
N ALA A 120 1.19 -13.83 10.14
CA ALA A 120 1.20 -15.23 9.75
C ALA A 120 1.28 -15.35 8.22
N ASN A 121 1.75 -16.51 7.76
CA ASN A 121 1.92 -16.86 6.35
C ASN A 121 2.92 -15.95 5.61
N SER A 122 3.10 -16.24 4.32
CA SER A 122 3.85 -15.38 3.42
C SER A 122 3.27 -13.96 3.38
N LEU A 123 4.12 -12.99 3.05
CA LEU A 123 3.69 -11.58 2.91
C LEU A 123 2.51 -11.40 1.94
N THR A 124 2.47 -12.16 0.84
CA THR A 124 1.37 -12.11 -0.15
C THR A 124 0.05 -12.65 0.39
N GLU A 125 0.08 -13.52 1.40
CA GLU A 125 -1.12 -14.11 2.01
C GLU A 125 -1.46 -13.49 3.37
N SER A 126 -0.71 -12.47 3.76
CA SER A 126 -0.86 -11.74 5.02
C SER A 126 -1.93 -10.65 4.95
N ASN A 127 -2.25 -10.08 6.11
CA ASN A 127 -3.12 -8.92 6.25
C ASN A 127 -2.36 -7.57 6.20
N ILE A 128 -1.12 -7.53 5.68
CA ILE A 128 -0.29 -6.30 5.74
C ILE A 128 -0.99 -5.10 5.10
N TRP A 129 -1.62 -5.26 3.93
CA TRP A 129 -2.35 -4.15 3.30
C TRP A 129 -3.55 -3.67 4.12
N GLU A 130 -4.24 -4.57 4.81
CA GLU A 130 -5.40 -4.25 5.66
C GLU A 130 -4.98 -3.42 6.89
N GLU A 131 -3.73 -3.53 7.33
CA GLU A 131 -3.15 -2.77 8.44
C GLU A 131 -2.41 -1.52 7.96
N ALA A 132 -1.75 -1.57 6.80
CA ALA A 132 -0.98 -0.46 6.24
C ALA A 132 -1.85 0.67 5.66
N LEU A 133 -3.00 0.33 5.06
CA LEU A 133 -3.90 1.34 4.50
C LEU A 133 -4.50 2.25 5.60
N PRO A 134 -5.09 1.74 6.69
CA PRO A 134 -5.62 2.60 7.76
C PRO A 134 -4.56 3.44 8.46
N LEU A 135 -3.30 2.98 8.53
CA LEU A 135 -2.19 3.79 9.06
C LEU A 135 -1.97 5.07 8.23
N ASN A 136 -2.27 5.02 6.93
CA ASN A 136 -2.09 6.13 5.99
C ASN A 136 -3.41 6.85 5.67
N GLN A 137 -4.55 6.37 6.18
CA GLN A 137 -5.86 6.93 5.91
C GLN A 137 -6.69 6.98 7.20
N GLU A 138 -6.60 8.11 7.90
CA GLU A 138 -7.38 8.34 9.10
C GLU A 138 -8.90 8.40 8.79
N PRO A 139 -9.74 7.90 9.70
CA PRO A 139 -11.18 7.98 9.54
C PRO A 139 -11.66 9.44 9.61
N LEU A 140 -12.56 9.81 8.69
CA LEU A 140 -13.24 11.11 8.74
C LEU A 140 -14.39 11.07 9.76
N VAL A 141 -14.42 12.04 10.67
CA VAL A 141 -15.45 12.15 11.72
C VAL A 141 -16.38 13.32 11.41
N PHE A 142 -17.68 13.04 11.30
CA PHE A 142 -18.73 14.05 11.07
C PHE A 142 -19.62 14.18 12.31
N PHE A 143 -19.54 15.32 12.99
CA PHE A 143 -20.38 15.59 14.17
C PHE A 143 -21.80 15.99 13.76
N GLY A 144 -22.81 15.47 14.46
CA GLY A 144 -24.22 15.84 14.25
C GLY A 144 -24.90 15.21 13.03
N SER A 145 -24.21 14.36 12.28
CA SER A 145 -24.83 13.51 11.25
C SER A 145 -25.29 12.20 11.89
N ALA A 146 -26.61 12.04 12.02
CA ALA A 146 -27.25 10.82 12.53
C ALA A 146 -27.84 9.99 11.38
N GLU A 147 -27.20 9.99 10.21
CA GLU A 147 -27.60 9.04 9.17
C GLU A 147 -27.09 7.64 9.55
N ASP A 148 -28.02 6.74 9.83
CA ASP A 148 -27.72 5.34 10.19
C ASP A 148 -27.01 4.55 9.08
N ARG A 149 -26.96 5.08 7.84
CA ARG A 149 -26.36 4.40 6.68
C ARG A 149 -25.73 5.37 5.68
N ILE A 150 -24.40 5.39 5.62
CA ILE A 150 -23.67 5.94 4.48
C ILE A 150 -23.93 5.02 3.28
N SER A 151 -24.48 5.57 2.20
CA SER A 151 -24.61 4.84 0.93
C SER A 151 -23.26 4.79 0.22
N ILE A 152 -22.63 3.61 0.20
CA ILE A 152 -21.39 3.38 -0.53
C ILE A 152 -21.75 3.01 -1.97
N PRO A 153 -21.28 3.75 -3.00
CA PRO A 153 -21.74 3.56 -4.38
C PRO A 153 -21.28 2.23 -5.01
N ALA A 154 -20.21 1.63 -4.47
CA ALA A 154 -19.68 0.36 -4.92
C ALA A 154 -18.85 -0.32 -3.82
N VAL A 155 -19.00 -1.64 -3.71
CA VAL A 155 -18.20 -2.48 -2.81
C VAL A 155 -17.55 -3.58 -3.63
N ILE A 156 -16.23 -3.66 -3.60
CA ILE A 156 -15.47 -4.77 -4.21
C ILE A 156 -15.01 -5.74 -3.13
N LYS A 157 -15.18 -7.03 -3.38
CA LYS A 157 -14.75 -8.11 -2.48
C LYS A 157 -13.94 -9.14 -3.26
N GLY A 158 -12.71 -9.38 -2.84
CA GLY A 158 -11.82 -10.39 -3.42
C GLY A 158 -10.53 -10.47 -2.61
N LYS A 159 -9.96 -11.67 -2.49
CA LYS A 159 -8.70 -11.85 -1.76
C LYS A 159 -7.55 -11.21 -2.54
N GLY A 160 -6.84 -10.27 -1.90
CA GLY A 160 -5.75 -9.54 -2.55
C GLY A 160 -6.21 -8.53 -3.61
N ILE A 161 -7.44 -8.01 -3.47
CA ILE A 161 -8.00 -6.98 -4.34
C ILE A 161 -8.25 -5.73 -3.51
N ILE A 162 -7.63 -4.62 -3.90
CA ILE A 162 -7.79 -3.33 -3.24
C ILE A 162 -8.52 -2.38 -4.17
N LEU A 163 -9.57 -1.72 -3.65
CA LEU A 163 -10.15 -0.53 -4.26
C LEU A 163 -9.25 0.64 -3.93
N GLU A 164 -8.63 1.23 -4.95
CA GLU A 164 -7.66 2.31 -4.77
C GLU A 164 -8.27 3.68 -5.04
N THR A 165 -9.06 3.82 -6.13
CA THR A 165 -9.68 5.08 -6.49
C THR A 165 -11.18 4.92 -6.64
N LEU A 166 -11.91 5.89 -6.10
CA LEU A 166 -13.27 6.22 -6.51
C LEU A 166 -13.33 7.73 -6.78
N LYS A 167 -13.57 8.12 -8.02
CA LYS A 167 -13.65 9.53 -8.43
C LYS A 167 -14.80 9.76 -9.40
N LYS A 168 -15.07 11.02 -9.75
CA LYS A 168 -15.91 11.34 -10.92
C LYS A 168 -15.10 11.20 -12.22
N ALA A 169 -15.77 10.83 -13.31
CA ALA A 169 -15.17 10.91 -14.64
C ALA A 169 -14.94 12.37 -15.02
N GLU A 170 -13.90 12.63 -15.80
CA GLU A 170 -13.56 14.00 -16.22
C GLU A 170 -14.51 14.53 -17.31
N ARG A 171 -14.97 13.64 -18.20
CA ARG A 171 -15.73 14.00 -19.41
C ARG A 171 -17.22 13.62 -19.35
N GLU A 172 -17.62 12.85 -18.35
CA GLU A 172 -18.96 12.25 -18.27
C GLU A 172 -19.53 12.35 -16.84
N ASP A 173 -20.86 12.38 -16.70
CA ASP A 173 -21.51 12.30 -15.38
C ASP A 173 -21.60 10.84 -14.91
N CYS A 174 -20.46 10.25 -14.59
CA CYS A 174 -20.36 8.92 -14.01
C CYS A 174 -19.21 8.83 -12.99
N PHE A 175 -19.18 7.74 -12.23
CA PHE A 175 -18.04 7.46 -11.34
C PHE A 175 -17.02 6.58 -12.05
N VAL A 176 -15.75 6.76 -11.68
CA VAL A 176 -14.64 5.92 -12.09
C VAL A 176 -14.11 5.21 -10.85
N LEU A 177 -14.09 3.89 -10.90
CA LEU A 177 -13.58 3.03 -9.85
C LEU A 177 -12.32 2.32 -10.35
N ARG A 178 -11.24 2.36 -9.58
CA ARG A 178 -10.01 1.61 -9.88
C ARG A 178 -9.72 0.61 -8.77
N ALA A 179 -9.44 -0.61 -9.18
CA ALA A 179 -9.01 -1.66 -8.28
C ALA A 179 -7.81 -2.40 -8.86
N TYR A 180 -7.01 -3.03 -8.01
CA TYR A 180 -5.82 -3.76 -8.42
C TYR A 180 -5.59 -5.01 -7.59
N GLU A 181 -4.83 -5.93 -8.16
CA GLU A 181 -4.40 -7.18 -7.54
C GLU A 181 -3.04 -6.99 -6.85
N THR A 182 -2.91 -7.41 -5.59
CA THR A 182 -1.75 -7.09 -4.75
C THR A 182 -0.76 -8.23 -4.58
N ARG A 183 -1.14 -9.47 -4.87
CA ARG A 183 -0.38 -10.67 -4.48
C ARG A 183 0.50 -11.22 -5.59
N GLY A 184 0.32 -10.73 -6.82
CA GLY A 184 0.91 -11.33 -8.01
C GLY A 184 0.24 -12.65 -8.38
N ALA A 185 -1.04 -12.83 -8.06
CA ALA A 185 -1.80 -14.05 -8.31
C ALA A 185 -3.00 -13.80 -9.23
N ARG A 186 -3.50 -14.87 -9.88
CA ARG A 186 -4.83 -14.80 -10.51
C ARG A 186 -5.88 -14.77 -9.41
N SER A 187 -6.67 -13.71 -9.37
CA SER A 187 -7.59 -13.44 -8.28
C SER A 187 -9.00 -13.16 -8.82
N GLY A 188 -9.99 -13.81 -8.22
CA GLY A 188 -11.40 -13.51 -8.47
C GLY A 188 -11.91 -12.44 -7.51
N ALA A 189 -12.76 -11.55 -8.00
CA ALA A 189 -13.43 -10.53 -7.21
C ALA A 189 -14.90 -10.40 -7.61
N SER A 190 -15.71 -9.85 -6.72
CA SER A 190 -17.09 -9.46 -6.99
C SER A 190 -17.28 -7.99 -6.69
N LEU A 191 -17.94 -7.28 -7.61
CA LEU A 191 -18.30 -5.89 -7.46
C LEU A 191 -19.82 -5.78 -7.26
N ASP A 192 -20.20 -5.28 -6.09
CA ASP A 192 -21.58 -5.00 -5.69
C ASP A 192 -21.86 -3.50 -5.87
N THR A 193 -22.82 -3.18 -6.73
CA THR A 193 -23.18 -1.80 -7.05
C THR A 193 -24.55 -1.73 -7.72
N SER A 194 -25.29 -0.65 -7.51
CA SER A 194 -26.54 -0.38 -8.21
C SER A 194 -26.33 0.13 -9.64
N PHE A 195 -25.14 0.62 -9.97
CA PHE A 195 -24.81 1.22 -11.28
C PHE A 195 -24.63 0.15 -12.37
N MET A 196 -24.70 0.56 -13.63
CA MET A 196 -24.18 -0.20 -14.77
C MET A 196 -22.65 -0.08 -14.79
N VAL A 197 -21.97 -1.18 -15.07
CA VAL A 197 -20.50 -1.27 -14.96
C VAL A 197 -19.90 -1.47 -16.35
N PHE A 198 -18.94 -0.63 -16.71
CA PHE A 198 -18.19 -0.72 -17.96
C PHE A 198 -16.71 -0.86 -17.65
N ASP A 199 -16.06 -1.91 -18.17
CA ASP A 199 -14.61 -2.06 -18.19
C ASP A 199 -14.02 -0.99 -19.13
N THR A 200 -12.97 -0.31 -18.67
CA THR A 200 -12.32 0.79 -19.38
C THR A 200 -10.81 0.78 -19.12
N ASP A 201 -10.07 1.45 -19.99
CA ASP A 201 -8.64 1.70 -19.78
C ASP A 201 -8.40 2.81 -18.74
N MET A 202 -7.13 3.04 -18.44
CA MET A 202 -6.69 4.05 -17.48
C MET A 202 -7.09 5.48 -17.86
N MET A 203 -7.30 5.74 -19.16
CA MET A 203 -7.64 7.05 -19.74
C MET A 203 -9.16 7.25 -19.87
N GLU A 204 -9.97 6.26 -19.47
CA GLU A 204 -11.42 6.32 -19.49
C GLU A 204 -12.00 6.38 -20.91
N ASP A 205 -11.27 5.93 -21.94
CA ASP A 205 -11.66 6.11 -23.34
C ASP A 205 -12.43 4.91 -23.93
N SER A 206 -12.12 3.69 -23.49
CA SER A 206 -12.79 2.46 -23.94
C SER A 206 -13.98 2.07 -23.06
N GLU A 207 -14.99 1.41 -23.61
CA GLU A 207 -16.13 0.93 -22.81
C GLU A 207 -16.58 -0.45 -23.25
N LYS A 208 -16.56 -1.39 -22.31
CA LYS A 208 -17.15 -2.72 -22.47
C LYS A 208 -18.06 -3.01 -21.28
N GLU A 209 -19.36 -3.08 -21.55
CA GLU A 209 -20.34 -3.38 -20.50
C GLU A 209 -20.08 -4.77 -19.87
N LEU A 210 -20.07 -4.80 -18.54
CA LEU A 210 -19.96 -6.01 -17.74
C LEU A 210 -21.33 -6.37 -17.18
N ARG A 211 -21.78 -7.59 -17.46
CA ARG A 211 -23.08 -8.07 -17.03
C ARG A 211 -23.05 -8.53 -15.58
N LYS A 212 -24.12 -8.21 -14.85
CA LYS A 212 -24.38 -8.76 -13.52
C LYS A 212 -24.82 -10.22 -13.62
N ASP A 213 -24.40 -11.01 -12.65
CA ASP A 213 -24.84 -12.39 -12.49
C ASP A 213 -26.28 -12.49 -11.93
N LYS A 214 -26.76 -13.71 -11.70
CA LYS A 214 -28.10 -13.95 -11.14
C LYS A 214 -28.30 -13.38 -9.72
N LYS A 215 -27.21 -13.05 -9.01
CA LYS A 215 -27.22 -12.45 -7.67
C LYS A 215 -27.08 -10.92 -7.72
N GLY A 216 -26.99 -10.33 -8.92
CA GLY A 216 -26.83 -8.89 -9.10
C GLY A 216 -25.38 -8.41 -8.98
N LEU A 217 -24.39 -9.30 -8.93
CA LEU A 217 -22.97 -8.95 -8.77
C LEU A 217 -22.24 -8.98 -10.11
N VAL A 218 -21.28 -8.08 -10.30
CA VAL A 218 -20.34 -8.16 -11.43
C VAL A 218 -19.15 -9.02 -11.01
N GLN A 219 -18.96 -10.15 -11.69
CA GLN A 219 -17.84 -11.04 -11.44
C GLN A 219 -16.61 -10.54 -12.22
N LEU A 220 -15.49 -10.40 -11.52
CA LEU A 220 -14.25 -9.86 -12.04
C LEU A 220 -13.14 -10.90 -11.88
N GLU A 221 -12.29 -10.97 -12.89
CA GLU A 221 -11.04 -11.74 -12.84
C GLU A 221 -9.87 -10.78 -13.01
N PHE A 222 -8.86 -10.93 -12.17
CA PHE A 222 -7.62 -10.17 -12.23
C PHE A 222 -6.45 -11.11 -12.54
N LYS A 223 -5.57 -10.69 -13.45
CA LYS A 223 -4.24 -11.28 -13.62
C LYS A 223 -3.30 -10.79 -12.50
N PRO A 224 -2.15 -11.46 -12.30
CA PRO A 224 -1.11 -10.98 -11.38
C PRO A 224 -0.79 -9.49 -11.56
N PHE A 225 -0.93 -8.71 -10.49
CA PHE A 225 -0.70 -7.25 -10.47
C PHE A 225 -1.51 -6.46 -11.52
N GLU A 226 -2.64 -6.98 -11.98
CA GLU A 226 -3.49 -6.27 -12.94
C GLU A 226 -4.22 -5.11 -12.26
N ILE A 227 -4.20 -3.96 -12.91
CA ILE A 227 -5.00 -2.79 -12.56
C ILE A 227 -6.21 -2.78 -13.47
N LYS A 228 -7.40 -2.68 -12.90
CA LYS A 228 -8.65 -2.52 -13.65
C LYS A 228 -9.35 -1.23 -13.29
N THR A 229 -9.84 -0.54 -14.32
CA THR A 229 -10.62 0.68 -14.18
C THR A 229 -12.01 0.42 -14.71
N PHE A 230 -13.02 0.91 -14.00
CA PHE A 230 -14.42 0.73 -14.35
C PHE A 230 -15.15 2.06 -14.33
N LYS A 231 -16.01 2.30 -15.31
CA LYS A 231 -17.03 3.36 -15.24
C LYS A 231 -18.31 2.81 -14.63
N LEU A 232 -18.87 3.53 -13.67
CA LEU A 232 -20.14 3.25 -13.01
C LEU A 232 -21.16 4.29 -13.48
N LYS A 233 -22.04 3.90 -14.41
CA LYS A 233 -23.06 4.78 -15.00
C LYS A 233 -24.42 4.52 -14.36
N LYS A 234 -25.22 5.56 -14.17
CA LYS A 234 -26.62 5.41 -13.74
C LYS A 234 -27.37 4.60 -14.80
N ALA A 235 -28.26 3.72 -14.35
CA ALA A 235 -29.19 3.01 -15.23
C ALA A 235 -30.15 3.99 -15.92
#